data_AF-A0A835VE21-F1
#
_entry.id   AF-A0A835VE21-F1
#
_cell.length_a   1.000
_cell.length_b   1.000
_cell.length_c   1.000
_cell.angle_alpha   90.00
_cell.angle_beta   90.00
_cell.angle_gamma   90.00
#
_symmetry.space_group_name_H-M   'P 1'
#
loop_
_entity.id
_entity.type
_entity.pdbx_description
1 polymer ?
#
loop_
_entity_poly.entity_id
_entity_poly.type
_entity_poly.pdbx_seq_one_letter_code
_entity_poly.pdbx_strand_id
1 'polypeptide(L)'
;MKERDVVSWNVIIAARIREGDLNGAIEFVKEMMLQGEEASICTYSTLLSLCADLPIVRWGLATHCRVLKLDFESNVVVGSALIDMYAKCGWLNIAR
;
A
#
# COMPACT_ATOMS: atom_id res chain seq x y z
N MET A 1 -25.51 1.51 -10.26
CA MET A 1 -24.33 0.73 -9.81
C MET A 1 -24.12 1.07 -8.35
N LYS A 2 -23.92 0.08 -7.45
CA LYS A 2 -23.56 0.42 -6.06
C LYS A 2 -22.18 1.06 -6.10
N GLU A 3 -22.11 2.35 -5.79
CA GLU A 3 -20.84 3.05 -5.57
C GLU A 3 -20.03 2.24 -4.56
N ARG A 4 -18.86 1.77 -4.96
CA ARG A 4 -17.91 1.13 -4.05
C ARG A 4 -17.24 2.26 -3.29
N ASP A 5 -17.45 2.31 -1.98
CA ASP A 5 -16.69 3.21 -1.11
C ASP A 5 -15.24 2.72 -0.94
N VAL A 6 -14.36 3.62 -0.48
CA VAL A 6 -12.93 3.32 -0.17
C VAL A 6 -12.78 2.11 0.75
N VAL A 7 -13.74 1.87 1.65
CA VAL A 7 -13.75 0.72 2.56
C VAL A 7 -13.86 -0.60 1.77
N SER A 8 -14.79 -0.66 0.81
CA SER A 8 -14.99 -1.83 -0.05
C SER A 8 -13.73 -2.15 -0.88
N TRP A 9 -13.05 -1.12 -1.40
CA TRP A 9 -11.78 -1.28 -2.10
C TRP A 9 -10.71 -1.90 -1.18
N ASN A 10 -10.52 -1.33 0.01
CA ASN A 10 -9.52 -1.81 0.96
C ASN A 10 -9.77 -3.25 1.41
N VAL A 11 -11.03 -3.66 1.60
CA VAL A 11 -11.39 -5.04 1.95
C VAL A 11 -10.99 -6.02 0.83
N ILE A 12 -11.25 -5.69 -0.43
CA ILE A 12 -10.92 -6.57 -1.56
C ILE A 12 -9.40 -6.62 -1.77
N ILE A 13 -8.71 -5.48 -1.65
CA ILE A 13 -7.26 -5.41 -1.71
C ILE A 13 -6.65 -6.32 -0.63
N ALA A 14 -7.11 -6.19 0.63
CA ALA A 14 -6.65 -7.04 1.73
C ALA A 14 -6.99 -8.53 1.53
N ALA A 15 -8.14 -8.86 0.93
CA ALA A 15 -8.50 -10.23 0.63
C ALA A 15 -7.55 -10.86 -0.41
N ARG A 16 -7.32 -10.18 -1.54
CA ARG A 16 -6.39 -10.64 -2.59
C ARG A 16 -4.97 -10.79 -2.06
N ILE A 17 -4.55 -9.85 -1.22
CA ILE A 17 -3.30 -9.90 -0.48
C ILE A 17 -3.17 -11.19 0.33
N ARG A 18 -4.18 -11.53 1.14
CA ARG A 18 -4.18 -12.75 1.98
C ARG A 18 -4.13 -14.03 1.15
N GLU A 19 -4.69 -14.00 -0.06
CA GLU A 19 -4.67 -15.13 -1.00
C GLU A 19 -3.35 -15.23 -1.79
N GLY A 20 -2.43 -14.27 -1.62
CA GLY A 20 -1.17 -14.21 -2.36
C GLY A 20 -1.32 -13.67 -3.79
N ASP A 21 -2.52 -13.21 -4.18
CA ASP A 21 -2.79 -12.57 -5.47
C ASP A 21 -2.40 -11.09 -5.44
N LEU A 22 -1.09 -10.86 -5.41
CA LEU A 22 -0.54 -9.51 -5.31
C LEU A 22 -0.74 -8.72 -6.59
N ASN A 23 -0.61 -9.37 -7.74
CA ASN A 23 -0.84 -8.72 -9.03
C ASN A 23 -2.30 -8.25 -9.13
N GLY A 24 -3.26 -9.10 -8.74
CA GLY A 24 -4.65 -8.70 -8.68
C GLY A 24 -4.91 -7.61 -7.64
N ALA A 25 -4.29 -7.65 -6.46
CA ALA A 25 -4.40 -6.58 -5.46
C ALA A 25 -3.92 -5.23 -6.02
N ILE A 26 -2.81 -5.23 -6.76
CA ILE A 26 -2.25 -4.05 -7.42
C ILE A 26 -3.16 -3.55 -8.54
N GLU A 27 -3.66 -4.43 -9.40
CA GLU A 27 -4.61 -4.05 -10.44
C GLU A 27 -5.86 -3.43 -9.83
N PHE A 28 -6.32 -3.95 -8.70
CA PHE A 28 -7.46 -3.42 -7.97
C PHE A 28 -7.19 -2.03 -7.38
N VAL A 29 -5.98 -1.79 -6.84
CA VAL A 29 -5.55 -0.44 -6.41
C VAL A 29 -5.51 0.53 -7.58
N LYS A 30 -5.00 0.10 -8.74
CA LYS A 30 -4.99 0.93 -9.96
C LYS A 30 -6.40 1.24 -10.42
N GLU A 31 -7.30 0.26 -10.41
CA GLU A 31 -8.71 0.46 -10.75
C GLU A 31 -9.38 1.45 -9.80
N MET A 32 -9.15 1.33 -8.49
CA MET A 32 -9.62 2.30 -7.48
C MET A 32 -9.15 3.72 -7.85
N MET A 33 -7.86 3.91 -8.10
CA MET A 33 -7.31 5.22 -8.48
C MET A 33 -7.86 5.74 -9.82
N LEU A 34 -8.09 4.87 -10.80
CA LEU A 34 -8.67 5.23 -12.10
C LEU A 34 -10.14 5.64 -12.01
N GLN A 35 -10.88 5.13 -11.02
CA GLN A 35 -12.26 5.55 -10.75
C GLN A 35 -12.36 6.89 -10.01
N GLY A 36 -11.23 7.56 -9.74
CA GLY A 36 -11.20 8.83 -9.03
C GLY A 36 -11.31 8.70 -7.52
N GLU A 37 -11.31 7.47 -6.99
CA GLU A 37 -11.25 7.20 -5.56
C GLU A 37 -9.82 7.44 -5.07
N GLU A 38 -9.66 8.40 -4.17
CA GLU A 38 -8.36 8.77 -3.66
C GLU A 38 -7.87 7.72 -2.65
N ALA A 39 -6.75 7.06 -2.98
CA ALA A 39 -6.12 6.13 -2.06
C ALA A 39 -5.78 6.85 -0.74
N SER A 40 -6.29 6.33 0.36
CA SER A 40 -6.15 6.93 1.68
C SER A 40 -4.89 6.45 2.40
N ILE A 41 -4.56 7.09 3.53
CA ILE A 41 -3.56 6.63 4.50
C ILE A 41 -3.70 5.12 4.79
N CYS A 42 -4.93 4.63 4.99
CA CYS A 42 -5.21 3.22 5.26
C CYS A 42 -4.84 2.31 4.07
N THR A 43 -5.11 2.76 2.85
CA THR A 43 -4.76 2.03 1.63
C THR A 43 -3.25 1.88 1.50
N TYR A 44 -2.48 2.96 1.67
CA TYR A 44 -1.01 2.92 1.59
C TYR A 44 -0.37 2.13 2.72
N SER A 45 -0.87 2.27 3.96
CA SER A 45 -0.41 1.47 5.09
C SER A 45 -0.60 -0.03 4.83
N THR A 46 -1.76 -0.44 4.32
CA THR A 46 -2.05 -1.84 3.96
C THR A 46 -1.08 -2.36 2.88
N LEU A 47 -0.79 -1.56 1.86
CA LEU A 47 0.16 -1.93 0.79
C LEU A 47 1.60 -2.05 1.30
N LEU A 48 2.01 -1.18 2.22
CA LEU A 48 3.34 -1.22 2.81
C LEU A 48 3.51 -2.44 3.72
N SER A 49 2.54 -2.74 4.59
CA SER A 49 2.54 -3.95 5.42
C SER A 49 2.63 -5.22 4.58
N LEU A 50 1.90 -5.27 3.46
CA LEU A 50 2.02 -6.37 2.51
C LEU A 50 3.44 -6.51 1.94
N CYS A 51 4.03 -5.41 1.49
CA CYS A 51 5.38 -5.42 0.93
C CYS A 51 6.39 -5.90 1.98
N ALA A 52 6.13 -5.63 3.26
CA ALA A 52 6.90 -6.10 4.40
C ALA A 52 6.76 -7.63 4.59
N ASP A 53 5.55 -8.18 4.49
CA ASP A 53 5.28 -9.59 4.75
C ASP A 53 5.70 -10.53 3.61
N LEU A 54 5.72 -10.04 2.37
CA LEU A 54 6.16 -10.80 1.17
C LEU A 54 7.54 -10.38 0.63
N PRO A 55 8.38 -9.79 1.49
CA PRO A 55 9.55 -8.93 1.21
C PRO A 55 9.72 -8.39 -0.23
N ILE A 56 8.72 -7.69 -0.77
CA ILE A 56 8.73 -7.22 -2.17
C ILE A 56 9.22 -5.77 -2.27
N VAL A 57 10.51 -5.58 -2.05
CA VAL A 57 11.13 -4.25 -1.93
C VAL A 57 10.84 -3.32 -3.11
N ARG A 58 10.79 -3.82 -4.36
CA ARG A 58 10.53 -2.97 -5.54
C ARG A 58 9.15 -2.30 -5.47
N TRP A 59 8.16 -3.00 -4.93
CA TRP A 59 6.81 -2.48 -4.74
C TRP A 59 6.72 -1.57 -3.51
N GLY A 60 7.43 -1.91 -2.44
CA GLY A 60 7.59 -1.05 -1.28
C GLY A 60 8.16 0.32 -1.66
N LEU A 61 9.19 0.35 -2.52
CA LEU A 61 9.80 1.57 -3.06
C LEU A 61 8.83 2.37 -3.93
N ALA A 62 8.10 1.73 -4.85
CA ALA A 62 7.10 2.41 -5.67
C ALA A 62 5.98 3.02 -4.82
N THR A 63 5.53 2.29 -3.81
CA THR A 63 4.54 2.76 -2.83
C THR A 63 5.09 3.94 -2.03
N HIS A 64 6.34 3.87 -1.57
CA HIS A 64 7.00 4.98 -0.87
C HIS A 64 7.07 6.26 -1.73
N CYS A 65 7.46 6.14 -3.00
CA CYS A 65 7.45 7.29 -3.92
C CYS A 65 6.06 7.92 -4.07
N ARG A 66 4.99 7.12 -3.98
CA ARG A 66 3.63 7.64 -4.05
C ARG A 66 3.21 8.34 -2.76
N VAL A 67 3.59 7.78 -1.61
CA VAL A 67 3.40 8.39 -0.28
C VAL A 67 4.03 9.79 -0.23
N LEU A 68 5.28 9.93 -0.67
CA LEU A 68 5.99 11.22 -0.72
C LEU A 68 5.30 12.24 -1.64
N LYS A 69 4.77 11.79 -2.78
CA LYS A 69 4.05 12.67 -3.72
C LYS A 69 2.70 13.15 -3.17
N LEU A 70 2.17 12.49 -2.16
CA LEU A 70 0.90 12.80 -1.52
C LEU A 70 1.09 13.45 -0.14
N ASP A 71 2.33 13.72 0.28
CA ASP A 71 2.65 14.31 1.59
C ASP A 71 2.18 13.44 2.78
N PHE A 72 2.13 12.12 2.57
CA PHE A 72 1.64 11.15 3.56
C PHE A 72 2.76 10.59 4.45
N GLU A 73 4.02 10.88 4.19
CA GLU A 73 5.17 10.38 4.94
C GLU A 73 5.19 10.87 6.39
N SER A 74 4.62 12.05 6.65
CA SER A 74 4.48 12.62 7.99
C SER A 74 3.41 11.93 8.83
N ASN A 75 2.55 11.12 8.21
CA ASN A 75 1.52 10.37 8.90
C ASN A 75 2.12 9.18 9.67
N VAL A 76 1.87 9.11 10.98
CA VAL A 76 2.42 8.07 11.86
C VAL A 76 2.09 6.64 11.41
N VAL A 77 0.90 6.41 10.86
CA VAL A 77 0.46 5.09 10.40
C VAL A 77 1.26 4.66 9.16
N VAL A 78 1.42 5.57 8.20
CA VAL A 78 2.20 5.32 6.98
C VAL A 78 3.68 5.21 7.29
N GLY A 79 4.22 6.12 8.11
CA GLY A 79 5.63 6.12 8.51
C GLY A 79 6.02 4.83 9.25
N SER A 80 5.18 4.35 10.16
CA SER A 80 5.40 3.06 10.84
C SER A 80 5.40 1.90 9.86
N ALA A 81 4.47 1.88 8.90
CA ALA A 81 4.40 0.84 7.87
C ALA A 81 5.60 0.90 6.89
N LEU A 82 6.12 2.08 6.58
CA LEU A 82 7.34 2.25 5.80
C LEU A 82 8.55 1.63 6.51
N ILE A 83 8.72 1.93 7.80
CA ILE A 83 9.82 1.39 8.61
C ILE A 83 9.73 -0.14 8.67
N ASP A 84 8.54 -0.69 8.95
CA ASP A 84 8.32 -2.15 8.98
C ASP A 84 8.66 -2.79 7.62
N MET A 85 8.22 -2.17 6.52
CA MET A 85 8.51 -2.62 5.16
C MET A 85 10.00 -2.67 4.87
N TYR A 86 10.74 -1.58 5.12
CA TYR A 86 12.18 -1.56 4.91
C TYR A 86 12.92 -2.53 5.83
N ALA A 87 12.50 -2.64 7.10
CA ALA A 87 13.09 -3.56 8.06
C ALA A 87 12.95 -5.02 7.61
N LYS A 88 11.73 -5.47 7.29
CA LYS A 88 11.48 -6.86 6.86
C LYS A 88 12.06 -7.18 5.49
N CYS A 89 12.19 -6.18 4.60
CA CYS A 89 12.88 -6.38 3.33
C CYS A 89 14.41 -6.44 3.48
N GLY A 90 14.99 -6.03 4.62
CA GLY A 90 16.44 -5.95 4.82
C GLY A 90 17.09 -4.66 4.26
N TRP A 91 16.31 -3.62 4.06
CA TRP A 91 16.71 -2.33 3.46
C TRP A 91 16.54 -1.15 4.43
N LEU A 92 16.55 -1.40 5.73
CA LEU A 92 16.36 -0.36 6.75
C LEU A 92 17.39 0.78 6.65
N ASN A 93 18.59 0.49 6.14
CA ASN A 93 19.64 1.48 5.89
C ASN A 93 19.28 2.57 4.87
N ILE A 94 18.24 2.35 4.05
CA ILE A 94 17.73 3.33 3.09
C ILE A 94 16.33 3.84 3.44
N ALA A 95 15.76 3.42 4.57
CA ALA A 95 14.54 4.01 5.10
C ALA A 95 14.86 5.45 5.52
N ARG A 96 14.13 6.43 4.98
CA ARG A 96 14.39 7.85 5.18
C ARG A 96 13.09 8.61 5.25
#